data_AF-A0A662XY15-F1
#
_entry.id   AF-A0A662XY15-F1
#
_cell.length_a   1.000
_cell.length_b   1.000
_cell.length_c   1.000
_cell.angle_alpha   90.00
_cell.angle_beta   90.00
_cell.angle_gamma   90.00
#
_symmetry.space_group_name_H-M   'P 1'
#
loop_
_entity.id
_entity.type
_entity.pdbx_description
1 polymer ?
#
loop_
_entity_poly.entity_id
_entity_poly.type
_entity_poly.pdbx_seq_one_letter_code
_entity_poly.pdbx_strand_id
1 'polypeptide(L)'
;IGHLFAAIMFAATCDGNTDNAGCPTWSGYLIVVGSAFFVFNFAACWGPTPWIYCAEIFPLNVRAKAVSISTLGNWLMGVAQTWVVKLYPSLNIDGVFFVFAVCVAIAFVFVWFLCPETTGLMLEDIEAVFNKNAPKADKQLSPGFEEIKTPVNAV
;
A
#
# COMPACT_ATOMS: atom_id res chain seq x y z
N ILE A 1 -2.18 6.56 -8.52
CA ILE A 1 -2.12 6.81 -9.97
C ILE A 1 -2.73 5.65 -10.77
N GLY A 2 -2.25 4.42 -10.62
CA GLY A 2 -2.80 3.25 -11.35
C GLY A 2 -4.31 3.00 -11.16
N HIS A 3 -4.86 3.17 -9.94
CA HIS A 3 -6.29 2.97 -9.69
C HIS A 3 -7.18 4.05 -10.34
N LEU A 4 -6.74 5.31 -10.35
CA LEU A 4 -7.48 6.41 -10.99
C LEU A 4 -7.47 6.27 -12.52
N PHE A 5 -6.33 5.89 -13.10
CA PHE A 5 -6.23 5.62 -14.53
C PHE A 5 -7.15 4.46 -14.95
N ALA A 6 -7.12 3.34 -14.23
CA ALA A 6 -7.99 2.20 -14.52
C ALA A 6 -9.48 2.54 -14.35
N ALA A 7 -9.86 3.25 -13.28
CA ALA A 7 -11.26 3.64 -13.04
C ALA A 7 -11.79 4.61 -14.10
N ILE A 8 -10.99 5.62 -14.49
CA ILE A 8 -11.36 6.59 -15.54
C ILE A 8 -11.49 5.88 -16.89
N MET A 9 -10.58 4.96 -17.20
CA MET A 9 -10.63 4.20 -18.45
C MET A 9 -11.86 3.29 -18.53
N PHE A 10 -12.22 2.61 -17.43
CA PHE A 10 -13.42 1.78 -17.37
C PHE A 10 -14.71 2.60 -17.51
N ALA A 11 -14.86 3.67 -16.73
CA ALA A 11 -16.06 4.50 -16.74
C ALA A 11 -16.25 5.31 -18.04
N ALA A 12 -15.18 5.57 -18.79
CA ALA A 12 -15.25 6.32 -20.05
C ALA A 12 -15.51 5.45 -21.30
N THR A 13 -15.34 4.13 -21.21
CA THR A 13 -15.36 3.24 -22.40
C THR A 13 -16.43 2.17 -22.39
N CYS A 14 -17.13 2.01 -21.26
CA CYS A 14 -18.18 1.02 -21.04
C CYS A 14 -19.30 1.62 -20.21
N ASP A 15 -20.51 1.09 -20.39
CA ASP A 15 -21.64 1.35 -19.50
C ASP A 15 -21.48 0.42 -18.30
N GLY A 16 -21.42 0.94 -17.07
CA GLY A 16 -21.05 0.16 -15.88
C GLY A 16 -22.03 -0.94 -15.44
N ASN A 17 -23.05 -1.23 -16.25
CA ASN A 17 -24.07 -2.21 -15.94
C ASN A 17 -23.50 -3.64 -15.92
N THR A 18 -23.82 -4.40 -14.88
CA THR A 18 -23.39 -5.81 -14.73
C THR A 18 -24.02 -6.75 -15.73
N ASP A 19 -25.16 -6.37 -16.34
CA ASP A 19 -25.91 -7.23 -17.26
C ASP A 19 -25.48 -7.07 -18.73
N ASN A 20 -25.08 -5.86 -19.14
CA ASN A 20 -24.57 -5.57 -20.47
C ASN A 20 -23.68 -4.32 -20.41
N ALA A 21 -22.35 -4.52 -20.50
CA ALA A 21 -21.39 -3.43 -20.38
C ALA A 21 -21.36 -2.47 -21.59
N GLY A 22 -22.09 -2.76 -22.68
CA GLY A 22 -22.21 -1.88 -23.85
C GLY A 22 -20.89 -1.51 -24.54
N CYS A 23 -19.80 -2.25 -24.29
CA CYS A 23 -18.46 -1.82 -24.70
C CYS A 23 -18.19 -2.12 -26.18
N PRO A 24 -17.64 -1.17 -26.96
CA PRO A 24 -17.08 -1.46 -28.27
C PRO A 24 -15.81 -2.34 -28.16
N THR A 25 -15.47 -3.08 -29.21
CA THR A 25 -14.36 -4.06 -29.21
C THR A 25 -13.00 -3.46 -28.81
N TRP A 26 -12.77 -2.18 -29.10
CA TRP A 26 -11.52 -1.49 -28.72
C TRP A 26 -11.39 -1.25 -27.21
N SER A 27 -12.51 -1.17 -26.47
CA SER A 27 -12.52 -1.05 -25.01
C SER A 27 -11.90 -2.28 -24.33
N GLY A 28 -12.04 -3.46 -24.93
CA GLY A 28 -11.43 -4.70 -24.40
C GLY A 28 -9.90 -4.61 -24.30
N TYR A 29 -9.24 -4.07 -25.32
CA TYR A 29 -7.79 -3.86 -25.29
C TYR A 29 -7.37 -2.86 -24.22
N LEU A 30 -8.15 -1.79 -24.03
CA LEU A 30 -7.88 -0.79 -23.01
C LEU A 30 -8.08 -1.30 -21.59
N ILE A 31 -9.08 -2.16 -21.37
CA ILE A 31 -9.29 -2.84 -20.09
C ILE A 31 -8.07 -3.71 -19.75
N VAL A 32 -7.56 -4.48 -20.72
CA VAL A 32 -6.37 -5.33 -20.53
C VAL A 32 -5.14 -4.48 -20.20
N VAL A 33 -4.87 -3.44 -20.98
CA VAL A 33 -3.72 -2.54 -20.75
C VAL A 33 -3.84 -1.80 -19.42
N GLY A 34 -5.03 -1.29 -19.09
CA GLY A 34 -5.32 -0.60 -17.83
C GLY A 34 -5.14 -1.52 -16.63
N SER A 35 -5.60 -2.76 -16.73
CA SER A 35 -5.41 -3.79 -15.69
C SER A 35 -3.94 -4.17 -15.51
N ALA A 36 -3.20 -4.34 -16.61
CA ALA A 36 -1.76 -4.63 -16.55
C ALA A 36 -0.98 -3.47 -15.91
N PHE A 37 -1.30 -2.23 -16.28
CA PHE A 37 -0.69 -1.04 -15.69
C PHE A 37 -1.02 -0.91 -14.19
N PHE A 38 -2.25 -1.21 -13.79
CA PHE A 38 -2.67 -1.28 -12.40
C PHE A 38 -1.82 -2.31 -11.63
N VAL A 39 -1.69 -3.53 -12.14
CA VAL A 39 -0.92 -4.61 -11.50
C VAL A 39 0.54 -4.21 -11.37
N PHE A 40 1.13 -3.63 -12.41
CA PHE A 40 2.51 -3.14 -12.38
C PHE A 40 2.72 -2.09 -11.27
N ASN A 41 1.83 -1.10 -11.18
CA ASN A 41 1.92 -0.04 -10.17
C ASN A 41 1.73 -0.59 -8.75
N PHE A 42 0.82 -1.55 -8.59
CA PHE A 42 0.63 -2.23 -7.31
C PHE A 42 1.89 -3.02 -6.93
N ALA A 43 2.41 -3.86 -7.83
CA ALA A 43 3.58 -4.69 -7.57
C ALA A 43 4.85 -3.86 -7.26
N ALA A 44 5.05 -2.73 -7.93
CA ALA A 44 6.20 -1.87 -7.72
C ALA A 44 6.14 -1.05 -6.42
N CYS A 45 4.94 -0.71 -5.93
CA CYS A 45 4.75 0.18 -4.79
C CYS A 45 3.99 -0.50 -3.64
N TRP A 46 2.66 -0.59 -3.76
CA TRP A 46 1.79 -1.03 -2.67
C TRP A 46 1.90 -2.52 -2.34
N GLY A 47 2.53 -3.31 -3.20
CA GLY A 47 2.81 -4.73 -2.99
C GLY A 47 3.81 -4.93 -1.86
N PRO A 48 5.06 -4.44 -1.97
CA PRO A 48 6.08 -4.61 -0.93
C PRO A 48 6.09 -3.51 0.14
N THR A 49 5.82 -2.25 -0.21
CA THR A 49 6.09 -1.11 0.67
C THR A 49 5.38 -1.18 2.03
N PRO A 50 4.08 -1.51 2.12
CA PRO A 50 3.39 -1.58 3.42
C PRO A 50 3.97 -2.64 4.35
N TRP A 51 4.42 -3.79 3.81
CA TRP A 51 5.03 -4.85 4.62
C TRP A 51 6.38 -4.43 5.18
N ILE A 52 7.19 -3.76 4.36
CA ILE A 52 8.48 -3.21 4.77
C ILE A 52 8.26 -2.12 5.81
N TYR A 53 7.39 -1.15 5.52
CA TYR A 53 7.13 -0.01 6.39
C TYR A 53 6.61 -0.45 7.76
N CYS A 54 5.63 -1.37 7.82
CA CYS A 54 5.16 -1.92 9.08
C CYS A 54 6.26 -2.65 9.86
N ALA A 55 7.24 -3.27 9.20
CA ALA A 55 8.36 -3.92 9.89
C ALA A 55 9.36 -2.91 10.47
N GLU A 56 9.47 -1.73 9.87
CA GLU A 56 10.44 -0.69 10.26
C GLU A 56 9.94 0.22 11.36
N ILE A 57 8.68 0.69 11.28
CA ILE A 57 8.17 1.77 12.16
C ILE A 57 8.03 1.40 13.63
N PHE A 58 7.97 0.09 13.96
CA PHE A 58 7.74 -0.34 15.32
C PHE A 58 9.05 -0.50 16.11
N PRO A 59 9.07 -0.05 17.38
CA PRO A 59 10.24 -0.19 18.24
C PRO A 59 10.56 -1.67 18.49
N LEU A 60 11.86 -1.96 18.62
CA LEU A 60 12.40 -3.33 18.63
C LEU A 60 11.75 -4.23 19.69
N ASN A 61 11.44 -3.67 20.86
CA ASN A 61 10.86 -4.40 21.99
C ASN A 61 9.45 -4.96 21.75
N VAL A 62 8.65 -4.34 20.88
CA VAL A 62 7.26 -4.74 20.60
C VAL A 62 7.00 -5.08 19.13
N ARG A 63 8.02 -4.93 18.27
CA ARG A 63 7.93 -5.09 16.82
C ARG A 63 7.18 -6.34 16.40
N ALA A 64 7.57 -7.51 16.90
CA ALA A 64 6.95 -8.78 16.50
C ALA A 64 5.44 -8.80 16.77
N LYS A 65 5.01 -8.28 17.94
CA LYS A 65 3.58 -8.20 18.30
C LYS A 65 2.86 -7.17 17.45
N ALA A 66 3.43 -5.98 17.28
CA ALA A 66 2.81 -4.91 16.50
C ALA A 66 2.65 -5.29 15.01
N VAL A 67 3.67 -5.91 14.41
CA VAL A 67 3.61 -6.44 13.03
C VAL A 67 2.55 -7.54 12.90
N SER A 68 2.40 -8.41 13.91
CA SER A 68 1.37 -9.45 13.89
C SER A 68 -0.05 -8.87 13.91
N ILE A 69 -0.29 -7.81 14.69
CA ILE A 69 -1.58 -7.11 14.75
C ILE A 69 -1.86 -6.38 13.43
N SER A 70 -0.84 -5.73 12.85
CA SER A 70 -0.95 -5.11 11.52
C SER A 70 -1.33 -6.15 10.45
N THR A 71 -0.64 -7.28 10.45
CA THR A 71 -0.92 -8.40 9.54
C THR A 71 -2.33 -8.94 9.73
N LEU A 72 -2.80 -9.12 10.97
CA LEU A 72 -4.18 -9.51 11.27
C LEU A 72 -5.18 -8.50 10.68
N GLY A 73 -4.95 -7.20 10.89
CA GLY A 73 -5.77 -6.13 10.33
C GLY A 73 -5.84 -6.18 8.80
N ASN A 74 -4.72 -6.46 8.13
CA ASN A 74 -4.68 -6.68 6.68
C ASN A 74 -5.58 -7.85 6.25
N TRP A 75 -5.50 -9.00 6.93
CA TRP A 75 -6.33 -10.15 6.58
C TRP A 75 -7.81 -9.91 6.85
N LEU A 76 -8.16 -9.22 7.93
CA LEU A 76 -9.54 -8.82 8.23
C LEU A 76 -10.08 -7.87 7.16
N MET A 77 -9.28 -6.92 6.69
CA MET A 77 -9.66 -6.06 5.58
C MET A 77 -9.81 -6.86 4.28
N GLY A 78 -8.97 -7.86 4.05
CA GLY A 78 -9.13 -8.81 2.95
C GLY A 78 -10.49 -9.54 2.99
N VAL A 79 -10.94 -9.97 4.17
CA VAL A 79 -12.29 -10.53 4.34
C VAL A 79 -13.36 -9.49 4.00
N ALA A 80 -13.24 -8.26 4.51
CA ALA A 80 -14.18 -7.19 4.20
C ALA A 80 -14.24 -6.89 2.69
N GLN A 81 -13.11 -6.96 1.98
CA GLN A 81 -13.05 -6.77 0.54
C GLN A 81 -13.86 -7.83 -0.22
N THR A 82 -13.94 -9.07 0.27
CA THR A 82 -14.79 -10.10 -0.37
C THR A 82 -16.28 -9.74 -0.35
N TRP A 83 -16.72 -8.92 0.62
CA TRP A 83 -18.11 -8.47 0.70
C TRP A 83 -18.43 -7.32 -0.26
N VAL A 84 -17.42 -6.69 -0.87
CA VAL A 84 -17.63 -5.64 -1.88
C VAL A 84 -18.45 -6.14 -3.05
N VAL A 85 -18.38 -7.44 -3.37
CA VAL A 85 -19.19 -8.06 -4.43
C VAL A 85 -20.69 -7.90 -4.18
N LYS A 86 -21.12 -7.79 -2.92
CA LYS A 86 -22.53 -7.56 -2.57
C LYS A 86 -23.02 -6.15 -2.92
N LEU A 87 -22.12 -5.21 -3.21
CA LEU A 87 -22.48 -3.85 -3.63
C LEU A 87 -22.75 -3.73 -5.13
N TYR A 88 -22.32 -4.69 -5.97
CA TYR A 88 -22.54 -4.62 -7.41
C TYR A 88 -24.01 -4.43 -7.83
N PRO A 89 -25.00 -5.12 -7.23
CA PRO A 89 -26.41 -4.93 -7.60
C PRO A 89 -26.97 -3.53 -7.30
N SER A 90 -26.33 -2.78 -6.40
CA SER A 90 -26.80 -1.45 -5.97
C SER A 90 -25.99 -0.30 -6.57
N LEU A 91 -24.69 -0.51 -6.79
CA LEU A 91 -23.75 0.54 -7.24
C LEU A 91 -23.24 0.32 -8.66
N ASN A 92 -23.57 -0.81 -9.31
CA ASN A 92 -22.99 -1.22 -10.59
C ASN A 92 -21.45 -1.34 -10.51
N ILE A 93 -20.80 -1.69 -11.61
CA ILE A 93 -19.35 -1.88 -11.63
C ILE A 93 -18.62 -0.54 -11.39
N ASP A 94 -19.11 0.54 -12.00
CA ASP A 94 -18.49 1.86 -11.94
C ASP A 94 -18.53 2.44 -10.53
N GLY A 95 -19.66 2.30 -9.83
CA GLY A 95 -19.80 2.79 -8.45
C GLY A 95 -18.84 2.08 -7.49
N VAL A 96 -18.58 0.79 -7.69
CA VAL A 96 -17.60 0.04 -6.89
C VAL A 96 -16.17 0.54 -7.17
N PHE A 97 -15.81 0.82 -8.43
CA PHE A 97 -14.52 1.42 -8.76
C PHE A 97 -14.34 2.81 -8.13
N PHE A 98 -15.39 3.64 -8.06
CA PHE A 98 -15.34 4.93 -7.36
C PHE A 98 -15.13 4.78 -5.86
N VAL A 99 -15.76 3.80 -5.20
CA VAL A 99 -15.50 3.50 -3.78
C VAL A 99 -14.02 3.19 -3.56
N PHE A 100 -13.43 2.32 -4.39
CA PHE A 100 -11.99 2.03 -4.30
C PHE A 100 -11.12 3.27 -4.58
N ALA A 101 -11.50 4.12 -5.52
CA ALA A 101 -10.79 5.36 -5.80
C ALA A 101 -10.78 6.30 -4.58
N VAL A 102 -11.90 6.42 -3.87
CA VAL A 102 -12.01 7.20 -2.62
C VAL A 102 -11.13 6.60 -1.53
N CYS A 103 -11.15 5.27 -1.33
CA CYS A 103 -10.28 4.61 -0.36
C CYS A 103 -8.80 4.88 -0.64
N VAL A 104 -8.38 4.84 -1.91
CA VAL A 104 -7.00 5.15 -2.30
C VAL A 104 -6.66 6.62 -2.06
N ALA A 105 -7.59 7.54 -2.30
CA ALA A 105 -7.39 8.96 -2.01
C ALA A 105 -7.19 9.20 -0.50
N ILE A 106 -7.98 8.54 0.35
CA ILE A 106 -7.83 8.60 1.80
C ILE A 106 -6.46 8.01 2.22
N ALA A 107 -6.08 6.86 1.66
CA ALA A 107 -4.79 6.24 1.93
C ALA A 107 -3.62 7.16 1.52
N PHE A 108 -3.74 7.86 0.39
CA PHE A 108 -2.73 8.83 -0.05
C PHE A 108 -2.58 9.99 0.94
N VAL A 109 -3.69 10.56 1.42
CA VAL A 109 -3.67 11.63 2.44
C VAL A 109 -3.05 11.11 3.74
N PHE A 110 -3.41 9.90 4.17
CA PHE A 110 -2.81 9.28 5.36
C PHE A 110 -1.29 9.14 5.23
N VAL A 111 -0.81 8.57 4.12
CA VAL A 111 0.64 8.40 3.89
C VAL A 111 1.34 9.75 3.84
N TRP A 112 0.78 10.73 3.13
CA TRP A 112 1.42 12.04 2.95
C TRP A 112 1.60 12.81 4.26
N PHE A 113 0.64 12.74 5.18
CA PHE A 113 0.66 13.54 6.41
C PHE A 113 1.08 12.78 7.66
N LEU A 114 0.87 11.46 7.73
CA LEU A 114 1.08 10.67 8.95
C LEU A 114 2.22 9.66 8.84
N CYS A 115 2.72 9.35 7.64
CA CYS A 115 3.81 8.41 7.47
C CYS A 115 5.13 9.16 7.19
N PRO A 116 6.01 9.31 8.21
CA PRO A 116 7.35 9.86 7.98
C PRO A 116 8.22 8.91 7.16
N GLU A 117 9.20 9.47 6.44
CA GLU A 117 10.16 8.71 5.65
C GLU A 117 11.12 7.90 6.55
N THR A 118 11.19 6.58 6.36
CA THR A 118 12.04 5.67 7.15
C THR A 118 13.34 5.25 6.44
N THR A 119 13.50 5.56 5.15
CA THR A 119 14.65 5.11 4.36
C THR A 119 15.98 5.65 4.89
N GLY A 120 16.92 4.74 5.15
CA GLY A 120 18.29 5.04 5.56
C GLY A 120 18.46 5.29 7.07
N LEU A 121 17.46 4.93 7.88
CA LEU A 121 17.56 4.94 9.34
C LEU A 121 17.78 3.52 9.87
N MET A 122 18.62 3.40 10.89
CA MET A 122 18.73 2.17 11.67
C MET A 122 17.43 1.89 12.42
N LEU A 123 17.15 0.60 12.64
CA LEU A 123 15.93 0.12 13.28
C LEU A 123 15.84 0.50 14.77
N GLU A 124 16.97 0.82 15.37
CA GLU A 124 17.15 1.31 16.74
C GLU A 124 16.76 2.80 16.85
N ASP A 125 16.97 3.59 15.80
CA ASP A 125 16.79 5.04 15.81
C ASP A 125 15.36 5.47 15.41
N ILE A 126 14.51 4.52 15.00
CA ILE A 126 13.16 4.80 14.50
C ILE A 126 12.29 5.52 15.53
N GLU A 127 12.51 5.26 16.82
CA GLU A 127 11.75 5.88 17.92
C GLU A 127 11.88 7.40 17.94
N ALA A 128 13.03 7.95 17.52
CA ALA A 128 13.27 9.39 17.46
C ALA A 128 12.45 10.08 16.37
N VAL A 129 11.99 9.35 15.34
CA VAL A 129 11.14 9.89 14.27
C VAL A 129 9.72 10.17 14.77
N PHE A 130 9.22 9.33 15.67
CA PHE A 130 7.84 9.42 16.19
C PHE A 130 7.73 10.18 17.52
N ASN A 131 8.85 10.40 18.22
CA ASN A 131 8.88 11.11 19.49
C ASN A 131 9.14 12.62 19.30
N LYS A 132 8.12 13.45 19.52
CA LYS A 132 8.20 14.92 19.37
C LYS A 132 9.22 15.60 20.30
N ASN A 133 9.61 14.94 21.39
CA ASN A 133 10.56 15.47 22.37
C ASN A 133 11.98 14.86 22.22
N ALA A 134 12.18 13.93 21.30
CA ALA A 134 13.50 13.38 21.02
C ALA A 134 14.31 14.35 20.13
N PRO A 135 15.66 14.35 20.23
CA PRO A 135 16.50 14.97 19.22
C PRO A 135 16.06 14.44 17.85
N LYS A 136 15.92 15.32 16.85
CA LYS A 136 15.54 14.90 15.49
C LYS A 136 16.43 13.75 15.06
N ALA A 137 15.84 12.65 14.59
CA ALA A 137 16.57 11.56 13.98
C ALA A 137 17.38 12.13 12.81
N ASP A 138 18.68 12.30 13.02
CA ASP A 138 19.60 12.79 12.00
C ASP A 138 20.14 11.59 11.23
N LYS A 139 19.92 11.58 9.91
CA LYS A 139 20.44 10.54 9.02
C LYS A 139 21.97 10.45 9.04
N GLN A 140 22.67 11.50 9.51
CA GLN A 140 24.12 11.48 9.71
C GLN A 140 24.54 10.84 11.05
N LEU A 141 23.65 10.78 12.04
CA LEU A 141 23.95 10.22 13.36
C LEU A 141 23.64 8.72 13.44
N SER A 142 22.71 8.23 12.60
CA SER A 142 22.50 6.81 12.41
C SER A 142 23.76 6.25 11.72
N PRO A 143 24.61 5.49 12.43
CA PRO A 143 25.81 4.96 11.80
C PRO A 143 25.35 4.06 10.65
N GLY A 144 25.93 4.24 9.46
CA GLY A 144 25.64 3.35 8.34
C GLY A 144 25.88 1.89 8.75
N PHE A 145 25.15 0.95 8.15
CA PHE A 145 25.32 -0.47 8.43
C PHE A 145 26.78 -0.89 8.20
N GLU A 146 27.55 -1.02 9.29
CA GLU A 146 28.86 -1.66 9.27
C GLU A 146 28.65 -3.15 9.48
N GLU A 147 28.85 -3.93 8.42
CA GLU A 147 28.82 -5.38 8.51
C GLU A 147 29.98 -5.86 9.40
N ILE A 148 29.66 -6.21 10.65
CA ILE A 148 30.61 -6.84 11.55
C ILE A 148 30.92 -8.22 10.98
N LYS A 149 32.07 -8.35 10.29
CA LYS A 149 32.58 -9.64 9.84
C LYS A 149 32.71 -10.55 11.07
N THR A 150 31.93 -11.62 11.09
CA THR A 150 32.05 -12.65 12.12
C THR A 150 33.49 -13.16 12.15
N PRO A 151 34.14 -13.27 13.32
CA PRO A 151 35.48 -13.81 13.40
C PRO A 151 35.43 -15.28 13.00
N VAL A 152 35.85 -15.57 11.78
CA VAL A 152 35.92 -16.93 11.20
C VAL A 152 36.89 -17.84 11.99
N ASN A 153 37.71 -17.28 12.89
CA ASN A 153 38.80 -17.99 13.56
C ASN A 153 38.81 -17.80 15.09
N ALA A 154 37.65 -17.92 15.75
CA ALA A 154 37.60 -18.10 17.21
C ALA A 154 37.44 -19.61 17.53
N VAL A 155 38.49 -20.38 17.26
CA VAL A 155 38.68 -21.76 17.75
C VAL A 155 40.07 -21.84 18.37
#